data_AF-A0A2C0Z751-F1
#
_entry.id   AF-A0A2C0Z751-F1
#
_cell.length_a   1.000
_cell.length_b   1.000
_cell.length_c   1.000
_cell.angle_alpha   90.00
_cell.angle_beta   90.00
_cell.angle_gamma   90.00
#
_symmetry.space_group_name_H-M   'P 1'
#
loop_
_entity.id
_entity.type
_entity.pdbx_description
1 polymer ?
#
loop_
_entity_poly.entity_id
_entity_poly.type
_entity_poly.pdbx_seq_one_letter_code
_entity_poly.pdbx_strand_id
1 'polypeptide(L)'
;MKKDLFVKFLGVILIFIILVTWFYPYSFFSFNKSITYDEDNLVIKDYLKEIDDFKKYYNSQTKEDLTNNRTQFILQMYEQDWLISKKPIKIKYQDLDKILLEVKESRQIMMDLAFQETYSKDSKEFLKYAIESCITIENSIEELKHSKYHSRKTINRQFRNIHRSIIGNFDLFVTFYTRR
;
A
#
# COMPACT_ATOMS: atom_id res chain seq x y z
N MET A 1 0.89 -7.96 52.84
CA MET A 1 2.11 -8.26 52.07
C MET A 1 1.84 -8.82 50.67
N LYS A 2 1.12 -9.94 50.50
CA LYS A 2 0.82 -10.51 49.17
C LYS A 2 0.06 -9.58 48.22
N LYS A 3 -0.92 -8.81 48.73
CA LYS A 3 -1.69 -7.82 47.95
C LYS A 3 -0.82 -6.67 47.42
N ASP A 4 0.12 -6.19 48.22
CA ASP A 4 1.01 -5.07 47.84
C ASP A 4 2.04 -5.50 46.78
N LEU A 5 2.59 -6.71 46.91
CA LEU A 5 3.41 -7.34 45.87
C LEU A 5 2.63 -7.58 44.57
N PHE A 6 1.37 -7.99 44.66
CA PHE A 6 0.50 -8.20 43.50
C PHE A 6 0.19 -6.89 42.76
N VAL A 7 -0.10 -5.81 43.49
CA VAL A 7 -0.32 -4.47 42.90
C VAL A 7 0.94 -3.95 42.20
N LYS A 8 2.11 -4.10 42.83
CA LYS A 8 3.40 -3.72 42.22
C LYS A 8 3.68 -4.52 40.94
N PHE A 9 3.42 -5.82 40.96
CA PHE A 9 3.55 -6.69 39.79
C PHE A 9 2.62 -6.25 38.64
N LEU A 10 1.35 -5.94 38.94
CA LEU A 10 0.41 -5.38 37.96
C LEU A 10 0.90 -4.05 37.38
N GLY A 11 1.46 -3.18 38.22
CA GLY A 11 2.03 -1.91 37.78
C GLY A 11 3.17 -2.09 36.77
N VAL A 12 4.08 -3.04 37.01
CA VAL A 12 5.18 -3.36 36.09
C VAL A 12 4.67 -3.92 34.77
N ILE A 13 3.67 -4.82 34.80
CA ILE A 13 3.03 -5.34 33.59
C ILE A 13 2.39 -4.21 32.78
N LEU A 14 1.70 -3.28 33.43
CA LEU A 14 1.06 -2.15 32.75
C LEU A 14 2.09 -1.27 32.05
N ILE A 15 3.19 -0.94 32.73
CA ILE A 15 4.30 -0.17 32.15
C ILE A 15 4.90 -0.91 30.95
N PHE A 16 5.12 -2.22 31.07
CA PHE A 16 5.64 -3.04 29.98
C PHE A 16 4.71 -3.01 28.75
N ILE A 17 3.40 -3.18 28.94
CA ILE A 17 2.42 -3.12 27.83
C ILE A 17 2.41 -1.75 27.16
N ILE A 18 2.49 -0.66 27.94
CA ILE A 18 2.54 0.71 27.39
C ILE A 18 3.81 0.89 26.55
N LEU A 19 4.96 0.46 27.04
CA LEU A 19 6.23 0.53 26.32
C LEU A 19 6.17 -0.29 25.02
N VAL A 20 5.71 -1.54 25.08
CA VAL A 20 5.60 -2.40 23.89
C VAL A 20 4.63 -1.79 22.86
N THR A 21 3.48 -1.27 23.31
CA THR A 21 2.51 -0.61 22.43
C THR A 21 3.11 0.61 21.72
N TRP A 22 3.97 1.36 22.39
CA TRP A 22 4.62 2.54 21.81
C TRP A 22 5.70 2.17 20.78
N PHE A 23 6.62 1.28 21.17
CA PHE A 23 7.80 0.92 20.37
C PHE A 23 7.53 -0.11 19.28
N TYR A 24 6.62 -1.05 19.51
CA TYR A 24 6.31 -2.19 18.62
C TYR A 24 4.81 -2.24 18.33
N PRO A 25 4.29 -1.31 17.50
CA PRO A 25 2.86 -1.09 17.36
C PRO A 25 2.11 -2.32 16.84
N TYR A 26 2.75 -3.21 16.06
CA TYR A 26 2.15 -4.46 15.54
C TYR A 26 2.48 -5.72 16.37
N SER A 27 3.15 -5.57 17.52
CA SER A 27 3.43 -6.69 18.42
C SER A 27 2.15 -7.34 18.95
N PHE A 28 2.22 -8.63 19.28
CA PHE A 28 1.12 -9.38 19.89
C PHE A 28 0.60 -8.71 21.18
N PHE A 29 1.48 -8.09 21.96
CA PHE A 29 1.15 -7.44 23.23
C PHE A 29 0.69 -5.97 23.07
N SER A 30 0.65 -5.43 21.85
CA SER A 30 0.17 -4.07 21.59
C SER A 30 -1.36 -4.03 21.68
N PHE A 31 -1.89 -3.13 22.52
CA PHE A 31 -3.34 -3.02 22.73
C PHE A 31 -4.08 -2.50 21.48
N ASN A 32 -3.47 -1.55 20.77
CA ASN A 32 -4.03 -0.94 19.55
C ASN A 32 -3.04 -1.10 18.40
N LYS A 33 -3.12 -2.24 17.69
CA LYS A 33 -2.22 -2.59 16.58
C LYS A 33 -2.37 -1.66 15.39
N SER A 34 -1.70 -0.52 15.46
CA SER A 34 -1.86 0.58 14.51
C SER A 34 -0.65 1.50 14.51
N ILE A 35 -0.40 2.12 13.37
CA ILE A 35 0.61 3.16 13.20
C ILE A 35 -0.03 4.41 12.60
N THR A 36 0.47 5.57 12.99
CA THR A 36 0.18 6.81 12.30
C THR A 36 1.20 6.97 11.20
N TYR A 37 0.75 6.86 9.95
CA TYR A 37 1.56 7.09 8.77
C TYR A 37 1.35 8.52 8.28
N ASP A 38 2.45 9.18 7.92
CA ASP A 38 2.50 10.56 7.46
C ASP A 38 3.60 10.66 6.41
N GLU A 39 3.19 10.88 5.17
CA GLU A 39 4.11 11.09 4.04
C GLU A 39 4.30 12.58 3.78
N ASP A 40 5.39 12.93 3.10
CA ASP A 40 5.63 14.30 2.69
C ASP A 40 4.48 14.85 1.80
N ASN A 41 3.91 15.97 2.22
CA ASN A 41 2.82 16.64 1.51
C ASN A 41 3.18 17.04 0.07
N LEU A 42 4.46 17.29 -0.22
CA LEU A 42 4.91 17.56 -1.59
C LEU A 42 4.80 16.30 -2.45
N VAL A 43 5.23 15.14 -1.94
CA VAL A 43 5.12 13.85 -2.63
C VAL A 43 3.65 13.51 -2.90
N ILE A 44 2.77 13.67 -1.91
CA ILE A 44 1.33 13.43 -2.08
C ILE A 44 0.72 14.39 -3.11
N LYS A 45 1.12 15.66 -3.10
CA LYS A 45 0.60 16.66 -4.04
C LYS A 45 0.98 16.32 -5.49
N ASP A 46 2.23 15.93 -5.72
CA ASP A 46 2.71 15.57 -7.05
C ASP A 46 2.02 14.29 -7.53
N TYR A 47 1.91 13.28 -6.66
CA TYR A 47 1.21 12.04 -6.99
C TYR A 47 -0.28 12.24 -7.31
N LEU A 48 -0.99 13.06 -6.52
CA LEU A 48 -2.38 13.41 -6.80
C LEU A 48 -2.55 14.10 -8.16
N LYS A 49 -1.59 14.94 -8.54
CA LYS A 49 -1.61 15.60 -9.85
C LYS A 49 -1.46 14.56 -10.98
N GLU A 50 -0.55 13.61 -10.83
CA GLU A 50 -0.34 12.53 -11.80
C GLU A 50 -1.59 11.65 -11.95
N ILE A 51 -2.24 11.29 -10.83
CA ILE A 51 -3.53 10.57 -10.85
C ILE A 51 -4.59 11.38 -11.60
N ASP A 52 -4.75 12.67 -11.25
CA ASP A 52 -5.77 13.52 -11.87
C ASP A 52 -5.54 13.71 -13.37
N ASP A 53 -4.29 13.90 -13.78
CA ASP A 53 -3.92 14.07 -15.18
C ASP A 53 -4.13 12.76 -15.97
N PHE A 54 -3.78 11.61 -15.39
CA PHE A 54 -4.09 10.32 -15.97
C PHE A 54 -5.61 10.08 -16.08
N LYS A 55 -6.39 10.41 -15.06
CA LYS A 55 -7.86 10.25 -15.09
C LYS A 55 -8.51 11.10 -16.16
N LYS A 56 -8.04 12.34 -16.37
CA LYS A 56 -8.50 13.18 -17.49
C LYS A 56 -8.23 12.50 -18.83
N TYR A 57 -7.01 12.00 -19.03
CA TYR A 57 -6.63 11.28 -20.25
C TYR A 57 -7.45 9.99 -20.44
N TYR A 58 -7.59 9.18 -19.38
CA TYR A 58 -8.42 7.98 -19.36
C TYR A 58 -9.86 8.30 -19.75
N ASN A 59 -10.47 9.33 -19.16
CA ASN A 59 -11.85 9.71 -19.41
C ASN A 59 -12.11 10.26 -20.81
N SER A 60 -11.07 10.75 -21.52
CA SER A 60 -11.20 11.13 -22.93
C SER A 60 -11.14 9.95 -23.90
N GLN A 61 -10.74 8.75 -23.46
CA GLN A 61 -10.69 7.54 -24.30
C GLN A 61 -12.05 6.84 -24.40
N THR A 62 -12.33 6.22 -25.56
CA THR A 62 -13.52 5.40 -25.78
C THR A 62 -13.48 4.11 -24.96
N LYS A 63 -14.52 3.77 -24.20
CA LYS A 63 -14.49 2.60 -23.28
C LYS A 63 -14.79 1.26 -23.97
N GLU A 64 -14.48 1.13 -25.25
CA GLU A 64 -14.85 -0.02 -26.07
C GLU A 64 -13.90 -1.20 -25.90
N ASP A 65 -12.61 -0.93 -25.63
CA ASP A 65 -11.62 -1.98 -25.42
C ASP A 65 -11.56 -2.48 -23.96
N LEU A 66 -11.05 -3.70 -23.78
CA LEU A 66 -10.98 -4.35 -22.47
C LEU A 66 -10.06 -3.56 -21.52
N THR A 67 -8.96 -3.01 -22.01
CA THR A 67 -8.02 -2.22 -21.20
C THR A 67 -8.74 -1.04 -20.55
N ASN A 68 -9.55 -0.30 -21.31
CA ASN A 68 -10.32 0.84 -20.84
C ASN A 68 -11.39 0.44 -19.85
N ASN A 69 -12.08 -0.67 -20.10
CA ASN A 69 -13.06 -1.21 -19.17
C ASN A 69 -12.42 -1.59 -17.82
N ARG A 70 -11.22 -2.18 -17.87
CA ARG A 70 -10.53 -2.73 -16.69
C ARG A 70 -9.72 -1.71 -15.90
N THR A 71 -9.26 -0.64 -16.54
CA THR A 71 -8.42 0.40 -15.91
C THR A 71 -9.07 1.04 -14.68
N GLN A 72 -10.40 1.21 -14.67
CA GLN A 72 -11.10 1.76 -13.49
C GLN A 72 -10.93 0.92 -12.22
N PHE A 73 -10.79 -0.40 -12.35
CA PHE A 73 -10.58 -1.29 -11.22
C PHE A 73 -9.12 -1.26 -10.77
N ILE A 74 -8.18 -1.15 -11.70
CA ILE A 74 -6.76 -0.96 -11.40
C ILE A 74 -6.53 0.37 -10.65
N LEU A 75 -7.26 1.42 -11.02
CA LEU A 75 -7.17 2.73 -10.35
C LEU A 75 -7.46 2.68 -8.84
N GLN A 76 -8.28 1.72 -8.38
CA GLN A 76 -8.59 1.58 -6.95
C GLN A 76 -7.34 1.32 -6.11
N MET A 77 -6.36 0.58 -6.64
CA MET A 77 -5.07 0.35 -5.96
C MET A 77 -4.28 1.65 -5.76
N TYR A 78 -4.32 2.57 -6.72
CA TYR A 78 -3.57 3.83 -6.70
C TYR A 78 -4.27 4.93 -5.89
N GLU A 79 -5.59 4.82 -5.72
CA GLU A 79 -6.42 5.81 -5.02
C GLU A 79 -6.71 5.46 -3.56
N GLN A 80 -5.98 4.50 -2.97
CA GLN A 80 -6.19 4.13 -1.58
C GLN A 80 -5.97 5.33 -0.63
N ASP A 81 -6.86 5.51 0.34
CA ASP A 81 -6.86 6.66 1.26
C ASP A 81 -5.49 6.93 1.91
N TRP A 82 -4.74 5.88 2.23
CA TRP A 82 -3.45 6.01 2.90
C TRP A 82 -2.31 6.50 1.98
N LEU A 83 -2.45 6.38 0.66
CA LEU A 83 -1.52 6.90 -0.34
C LEU A 83 -1.76 8.38 -0.59
N ILE A 84 -3.04 8.77 -0.70
CA ILE A 84 -3.44 10.12 -1.15
C ILE A 84 -3.75 11.11 -0.03
N SER A 85 -3.74 10.67 1.23
CA SER A 85 -4.07 11.53 2.37
C SER A 85 -2.98 12.55 2.67
N LYS A 86 -3.33 13.84 2.56
CA LYS A 86 -2.51 15.00 3.01
C LYS A 86 -2.42 15.17 4.54
N LYS A 87 -3.04 14.26 5.28
CA LYS A 87 -3.07 14.28 6.75
C LYS A 87 -2.55 12.94 7.27
N PRO A 88 -1.94 12.92 8.46
CA PRO A 88 -1.55 11.67 9.10
C PRO A 88 -2.74 10.72 9.21
N ILE A 89 -2.59 9.51 8.68
CA ILE A 89 -3.63 8.48 8.69
C ILE A 89 -3.24 7.35 9.63
N LYS A 90 -4.23 6.80 10.32
CA LYS A 90 -4.02 5.65 11.20
C LYS A 90 -4.25 4.37 10.42
N ILE A 91 -3.18 3.62 10.18
CA ILE A 91 -3.22 2.31 9.51
C ILE A 91 -3.21 1.23 10.59
N LYS A 92 -4.27 0.43 10.65
CA LYS A 92 -4.36 -0.75 11.52
C LYS A 92 -3.66 -1.92 10.86
N TYR A 93 -3.22 -2.86 11.67
CA TYR A 93 -2.67 -4.12 11.18
C TYR A 93 -3.61 -4.85 10.21
N GLN A 94 -4.92 -4.82 10.48
CA GLN A 94 -5.95 -5.43 9.62
C GLN A 94 -6.09 -4.73 8.26
N ASP A 95 -5.73 -3.45 8.17
CA ASP A 95 -5.82 -2.71 6.91
C ASP A 95 -4.76 -3.23 5.91
N LEU A 96 -3.68 -3.87 6.38
CA LEU A 96 -2.66 -4.51 5.51
C LEU A 96 -3.26 -5.60 4.62
N ASP A 97 -4.27 -6.34 5.10
CA ASP A 97 -4.94 -7.37 4.29
C ASP A 97 -5.75 -6.72 3.16
N LYS A 98 -6.39 -5.58 3.43
CA LYS A 98 -7.07 -4.79 2.40
C LYS A 98 -6.08 -4.25 1.38
N ILE A 99 -5.00 -3.59 1.83
CA ILE A 99 -3.97 -3.04 0.93
C ILE A 99 -3.40 -4.14 0.04
N LEU A 100 -3.10 -5.31 0.62
CA LEU A 100 -2.59 -6.46 -0.13
C LEU A 100 -3.59 -6.99 -1.16
N LEU A 101 -4.88 -7.02 -0.83
CA LEU A 101 -5.94 -7.45 -1.73
C LEU A 101 -6.01 -6.55 -2.97
N GLU A 102 -6.03 -5.23 -2.78
CA GLU A 102 -6.08 -4.25 -3.87
C GLU A 102 -4.89 -4.43 -4.85
N VAL A 103 -3.70 -4.73 -4.32
CA VAL A 103 -2.51 -5.01 -5.14
C VAL A 103 -2.65 -6.32 -5.92
N LYS A 104 -3.11 -7.39 -5.26
CA LYS A 104 -3.32 -8.70 -5.89
C LYS A 104 -4.37 -8.65 -7.00
N GLU A 105 -5.47 -7.95 -6.76
CA GLU A 105 -6.54 -7.77 -7.75
C GLU A 105 -6.04 -6.98 -8.95
N SER A 106 -5.34 -5.87 -8.72
CA SER A 106 -4.74 -5.08 -9.81
C SER A 106 -3.72 -5.89 -10.62
N ARG A 107 -2.85 -6.67 -9.96
CA ARG A 107 -1.92 -7.57 -10.64
C ARG A 107 -2.66 -8.59 -11.49
N GLN A 108 -3.72 -9.21 -10.96
CA GLN A 108 -4.49 -10.21 -11.71
C GLN A 108 -5.14 -9.60 -12.95
N ILE A 109 -5.71 -8.39 -12.81
CA ILE A 109 -6.31 -7.68 -13.95
C ILE A 109 -5.23 -7.35 -15.00
N MET A 110 -4.06 -6.87 -14.59
CA MET A 110 -2.94 -6.60 -15.52
C MET A 110 -2.46 -7.88 -16.21
N MET A 111 -2.41 -9.01 -15.51
CA MET A 111 -2.10 -10.31 -16.10
C MET A 111 -3.16 -10.72 -17.13
N ASP A 112 -4.44 -10.60 -16.81
CA ASP A 112 -5.53 -10.93 -17.73
C ASP A 112 -5.43 -10.09 -19.02
N LEU A 113 -5.14 -8.79 -18.87
CA LEU A 113 -4.87 -7.90 -20.01
C LEU A 113 -3.70 -8.39 -20.86
N ALA A 114 -2.62 -8.89 -20.26
CA ALA A 114 -1.44 -9.38 -20.99
C ALA A 114 -1.74 -10.60 -21.87
N PHE A 115 -2.77 -11.40 -21.52
CA PHE A 115 -3.16 -12.61 -22.26
C PHE A 115 -4.34 -12.39 -23.22
N GLN A 116 -5.27 -11.49 -22.90
CA GLN A 116 -6.52 -11.34 -23.66
C GLN A 116 -6.45 -10.28 -24.76
N GLU A 117 -5.49 -9.36 -24.67
CA GLU A 117 -5.34 -8.25 -25.62
C GLU A 117 -4.01 -8.34 -26.40
N THR A 118 -3.99 -7.73 -27.58
CA THR A 118 -2.79 -7.66 -28.41
C THR A 118 -2.18 -6.27 -28.35
N TYR A 119 -1.09 -6.14 -27.59
CA TYR A 119 -0.30 -4.91 -27.51
C TYR A 119 1.00 -4.99 -28.30
N SER A 120 1.56 -3.82 -28.61
CA SER A 120 2.93 -3.70 -29.13
C SER A 120 3.96 -4.33 -28.17
N LYS A 121 5.13 -4.71 -28.69
CA LYS A 121 6.22 -5.30 -27.87
C LYS A 121 6.60 -4.37 -26.71
N ASP A 122 6.74 -3.08 -27.00
CA ASP A 122 7.15 -2.08 -26.02
C ASP A 122 6.08 -1.92 -24.92
N SER A 123 4.79 -1.88 -25.30
CA SER A 123 3.69 -1.78 -24.32
C SER A 123 3.58 -3.03 -23.44
N LYS A 124 3.82 -4.22 -24.01
CA LYS A 124 3.88 -5.48 -23.23
C LYS A 124 5.01 -5.46 -22.21
N GLU A 125 6.13 -4.83 -22.51
CA GLU A 125 7.26 -4.72 -21.59
C GLU A 125 6.91 -3.85 -20.37
N PHE A 126 6.26 -2.70 -20.57
CA PHE A 126 5.76 -1.89 -19.45
C PHE A 126 4.71 -2.60 -18.61
N LEU A 127 3.77 -3.32 -19.26
CA LEU A 127 2.77 -4.12 -18.54
C LEU A 127 3.44 -5.23 -17.70
N LYS A 128 4.44 -5.91 -18.26
CA LYS A 128 5.24 -6.90 -17.54
C LYS A 128 5.92 -6.29 -16.32
N TYR A 129 6.59 -5.14 -16.48
CA TYR A 129 7.24 -4.46 -15.36
C TYR A 129 6.24 -4.01 -14.29
N ALA A 130 5.05 -3.55 -14.67
CA ALA A 130 3.99 -3.22 -13.72
C ALA A 130 3.53 -4.47 -12.93
N ILE A 131 3.39 -5.63 -13.58
CA ILE A 131 3.05 -6.89 -12.92
C ILE A 131 4.15 -7.34 -11.94
N GLU A 132 5.42 -7.31 -12.37
CA GLU A 132 6.57 -7.68 -11.52
C GLU A 132 6.72 -6.74 -10.32
N SER A 133 6.46 -5.46 -10.52
CA SER A 133 6.42 -4.47 -9.47
C SER A 133 5.30 -4.73 -8.46
N CYS A 134 4.10 -5.15 -8.90
CA CYS A 134 3.03 -5.59 -7.99
C CYS A 134 3.47 -6.77 -7.11
N ILE A 135 4.15 -7.78 -7.67
CA ILE A 135 4.68 -8.92 -6.91
C ILE A 135 5.64 -8.45 -5.81
N THR A 136 6.51 -7.49 -6.14
CA THR A 136 7.46 -6.92 -5.18
C THR A 136 6.75 -6.15 -4.06
N ILE A 137 5.69 -5.42 -4.39
CA ILE A 137 4.84 -4.72 -3.42
C ILE A 137 4.11 -5.74 -2.51
N GLU A 138 3.52 -6.80 -3.08
CA GLU A 138 2.87 -7.87 -2.33
C GLU A 138 3.81 -8.50 -1.31
N ASN A 139 5.04 -8.86 -1.73
CA ASN A 139 6.05 -9.41 -0.84
C ASN A 139 6.40 -8.44 0.30
N SER A 140 6.55 -7.15 -0.02
CA SER A 140 6.86 -6.12 0.98
C SER A 140 5.73 -5.96 2.01
N ILE A 141 4.46 -6.09 1.59
CA ILE A 141 3.30 -6.04 2.48
C ILE A 141 3.21 -7.31 3.34
N GLU A 142 3.48 -8.49 2.78
CA GLU A 142 3.50 -9.75 3.57
C GLU A 142 4.63 -9.75 4.61
N GLU A 143 5.82 -9.25 4.26
CA GLU A 143 6.91 -9.02 5.22
C GLU A 143 6.47 -8.07 6.34
N LEU A 144 5.75 -7.00 6.00
CA LEU A 144 5.19 -6.06 6.96
C LEU A 144 4.12 -6.71 7.85
N LYS A 145 3.33 -7.66 7.35
CA LYS A 145 2.39 -8.44 8.18
C LYS A 145 3.11 -9.38 9.15
N HIS A 146 4.26 -9.92 8.76
CA HIS A 146 5.07 -10.77 9.63
C HIS A 146 5.99 -10.00 10.60
N SER A 147 5.90 -8.67 10.62
CA SER A 147 6.76 -7.75 11.37
C SER A 147 6.50 -7.65 12.88
N LYS A 148 6.13 -8.74 13.56
CA LYS A 148 5.72 -8.76 14.98
C LYS A 148 6.72 -8.10 15.95
N TYR A 149 7.99 -8.02 15.57
CA TYR A 149 9.09 -7.43 16.34
C TYR A 149 9.68 -6.15 15.73
N HIS A 150 9.08 -5.63 14.66
CA HIS A 150 9.56 -4.40 14.05
C HIS A 150 9.20 -3.20 14.92
N SER A 151 10.20 -2.35 15.11
CA SER A 151 9.98 -1.06 15.74
C SER A 151 9.05 -0.19 14.89
N ARG A 152 8.40 0.79 15.52
CA ARG A 152 7.65 1.85 14.83
C ARG A 152 8.45 2.50 13.70
N LYS A 153 9.75 2.77 13.92
CA LYS A 153 10.65 3.35 12.91
C LYS A 153 10.82 2.42 11.70
N THR A 154 10.98 1.12 11.95
CA THR A 154 11.11 0.10 10.90
C THR A 154 9.83 -0.01 10.08
N ILE A 155 8.67 -0.07 10.75
CA ILE A 155 7.34 -0.14 10.11
C ILE A 155 7.11 1.11 9.25
N ASN A 156 7.37 2.31 9.77
CA ASN A 156 7.25 3.56 9.00
C ASN A 156 8.14 3.55 7.75
N ARG A 157 9.38 3.09 7.86
CA ARG A 157 10.28 2.98 6.71
C ARG A 157 9.73 2.01 5.66
N GLN A 158 9.20 0.86 6.08
CA GLN A 158 8.59 -0.11 5.17
C GLN A 158 7.36 0.47 4.47
N PHE A 159 6.48 1.19 5.17
CA PHE A 159 5.36 1.89 4.53
C PHE A 159 5.81 2.92 3.50
N ARG A 160 6.84 3.73 3.79
CA ARG A 160 7.40 4.69 2.81
C ARG A 160 7.96 4.00 1.57
N ASN A 161 8.61 2.84 1.75
CA ASN A 161 9.10 2.05 0.63
C ASN A 161 7.93 1.51 -0.22
N ILE A 162 6.91 0.94 0.41
CA ILE A 162 5.70 0.45 -0.26
C ILE A 162 5.01 1.59 -1.01
N HIS A 163 4.84 2.76 -0.39
CA HIS A 163 4.25 3.93 -1.03
C HIS A 163 5.01 4.32 -2.30
N ARG A 164 6.34 4.48 -2.22
CA ARG A 164 7.16 4.80 -3.40
C ARG A 164 7.09 3.71 -4.47
N SER A 165 7.04 2.44 -4.08
CA SER A 165 6.88 1.34 -5.02
C SER A 165 5.52 1.40 -5.73
N ILE A 166 4.44 1.76 -5.05
CA ILE A 166 3.12 1.94 -5.67
C ILE A 166 3.12 3.14 -6.62
N ILE A 167 3.75 4.26 -6.26
CA ILE A 167 3.91 5.41 -7.17
C ILE A 167 4.68 5.00 -8.43
N GLY A 168 5.85 4.36 -8.28
CA GLY A 168 6.62 3.90 -9.44
C GLY A 168 5.88 2.83 -10.26
N ASN A 169 5.04 2.01 -9.62
CA ASN A 169 4.16 1.08 -10.32
C ASN A 169 3.10 1.80 -11.16
N PHE A 170 2.55 2.91 -10.64
CA PHE A 170 1.61 3.74 -11.36
C PHE A 170 2.24 4.30 -12.64
N ASP A 171 3.47 4.80 -12.58
CA ASP A 171 4.19 5.31 -13.76
C ASP A 171 4.35 4.24 -14.86
N LEU A 172 4.68 3.00 -14.47
CA LEU A 172 4.77 1.86 -15.39
C LEU A 172 3.42 1.58 -16.04
N PHE A 173 2.34 1.57 -15.24
CA PHE A 173 1.00 1.34 -15.74
C PHE A 173 0.51 2.46 -16.67
N VAL A 174 0.75 3.73 -16.33
CA VAL A 174 0.42 4.90 -17.17
C VAL A 174 1.19 4.82 -18.49
N THR A 175 2.47 4.45 -18.45
CA THR A 175 3.29 4.30 -19.67
C THR A 175 2.79 3.17 -20.56
N PHE A 176 2.42 2.03 -19.97
CA PHE A 176 1.73 0.96 -20.70
C PHE A 176 0.44 1.49 -21.34
N TYR A 177 -0.42 2.13 -20.55
CA TYR A 177 -1.75 2.54 -20.99
C TYR A 177 -1.71 3.59 -22.12
N THR A 178 -0.75 4.51 -22.07
CA THR A 178 -0.60 5.58 -23.08
C THR A 178 0.02 5.11 -24.38
N ARG A 179 0.74 3.98 -24.38
CA ARG A 179 1.44 3.43 -25.55
C ARG A 179 0.78 2.20 -26.15
N ARG A 180 -0.29 1.71 -25.54
CA ARG A 180 -0.96 0.45 -25.93
C ARG A 180 -1.54 0.48 -27.34
#